data_AF-A0A3B9ZKV1-F1
#
_entry.id   AF-A0A3B9ZKV1-F1
#
_cell.length_a   1.000
_cell.length_b   1.000
_cell.length_c   1.000
_cell.angle_alpha   90.00
_cell.angle_beta   90.00
_cell.angle_gamma   90.00
#
_symmetry.space_group_name_H-M   'P 1'
#
loop_
_entity.id
_entity.type
_entity.pdbx_description
1 polymer ?
#
loop_
_entity_poly.entity_id
_entity_poly.type
_entity_poly.pdbx_seq_one_letter_code
_entity_poly.pdbx_strand_id
1 'polypeptide(L)'
;MKVTISVGGKFHAFHLAGQLEKRGYLSGIFTSYPWFALKDSNLPRDKVNCLAIKEILERVLPKIPFLSKKADTRYFTANFFDNQVAKRVKPCDIFVGASGYSLKTIEKIRQSFAAKVIIERVSSYTETYWDILRQEGDRLGIKLNFPSSRVIDKELQEYRQADYVAVPSLFAKQTFLANNFPESKLICMPWGVDVDVFRPILKGDNVFRIIGVGMRIIKGIHYLLQAVGELKLKNLELWLIGGGLEPSLEPFLKKYSGSFRYIGAIPQRDLYKYYSQGSLFVNFALEDGFSMAALEAIACGCAVICSD
;
A
#
# COMPACT_ATOMS: atom_id res chain seq x y z
N MET A 1 -21.94 -5.09 17.65
CA MET A 1 -20.85 -4.19 17.23
C MET A 1 -20.99 -3.89 15.75
N LYS A 2 -20.89 -2.63 15.33
CA LYS A 2 -20.98 -2.12 13.96
C LYS A 2 -19.69 -1.42 13.59
N VAL A 3 -19.01 -1.92 12.55
CA VAL A 3 -17.74 -1.40 12.07
C VAL A 3 -17.90 -0.79 10.69
N THR A 4 -17.47 0.46 10.51
CA THR A 4 -17.43 1.15 9.23
C THR A 4 -15.99 1.34 8.78
N ILE A 5 -15.70 1.07 7.50
CA ILE A 5 -14.35 1.22 6.93
C ILE A 5 -14.33 2.33 5.89
N SER A 6 -13.26 3.12 5.82
CA SER A 6 -13.00 4.09 4.76
C SER A 6 -11.60 3.94 4.19
N VAL A 7 -11.49 3.72 2.88
CA VAL A 7 -10.21 3.52 2.20
C VAL A 7 -10.15 4.25 0.85
N GLY A 8 -9.13 5.08 0.63
CA GLY A 8 -8.91 5.83 -0.61
C GLY A 8 -8.40 4.99 -1.80
N GLY A 9 -8.77 3.72 -1.89
CA GLY A 9 -8.33 2.79 -2.94
C GLY A 9 -8.83 1.36 -2.74
N LYS A 10 -8.11 0.38 -3.34
CA LYS A 10 -8.26 -1.06 -3.14
C LYS A 10 -6.99 -1.60 -2.50
N PHE A 11 -7.05 -1.90 -1.20
CA PHE A 11 -5.93 -2.35 -0.38
C PHE A 11 -6.37 -3.44 0.60
N HIS A 12 -5.53 -3.77 1.58
CA HIS A 12 -5.81 -4.74 2.65
C HIS A 12 -7.17 -4.52 3.35
N ALA A 13 -7.68 -3.28 3.41
CA ALA A 13 -8.99 -2.92 3.96
C ALA A 13 -10.15 -3.79 3.45
N PHE A 14 -10.09 -4.33 2.22
CA PHE A 14 -11.12 -5.25 1.71
C PHE A 14 -11.06 -6.64 2.35
N HIS A 15 -9.87 -7.12 2.71
CA HIS A 15 -9.72 -8.36 3.48
C HIS A 15 -10.27 -8.18 4.90
N LEU A 16 -9.96 -7.04 5.54
CA LEU A 16 -10.55 -6.69 6.84
C LEU A 16 -12.08 -6.62 6.76
N ALA A 17 -12.62 -5.93 5.76
CA ALA A 17 -14.06 -5.85 5.52
C ALA A 17 -14.69 -7.25 5.36
N GLY A 18 -14.08 -8.12 4.55
CA GLY A 18 -14.58 -9.47 4.33
C GLY A 18 -14.59 -10.31 5.62
N GLN A 19 -13.57 -10.17 6.46
CA GLN A 19 -13.50 -10.88 7.75
C GLN A 19 -14.51 -10.33 8.78
N LEU A 20 -14.77 -9.03 8.77
CA LEU A 20 -15.82 -8.41 9.60
C LEU A 20 -17.22 -8.78 9.11
N GLU A 21 -17.43 -8.89 7.80
CA GLU A 21 -18.70 -9.33 7.22
C GLU A 21 -19.02 -10.77 7.61
N LYS A 22 -18.05 -11.68 7.48
CA LYS A 22 -18.20 -13.08 7.92
C LYS A 22 -18.60 -13.21 9.40
N ARG A 23 -18.29 -12.22 10.23
CA ARG A 23 -18.61 -12.17 11.66
C ARG A 23 -19.85 -11.33 11.99
N GLY A 24 -20.53 -10.78 10.98
CA GLY A 24 -21.73 -9.96 11.18
C GLY A 24 -21.46 -8.55 11.75
N TYR A 25 -20.21 -8.08 11.71
CA TYR A 25 -19.82 -6.78 12.29
C TYR A 25 -19.67 -5.65 11.27
N LEU A 26 -19.51 -5.96 9.98
CA LEU A 26 -19.36 -4.93 8.95
C LEU A 26 -20.69 -4.19 8.71
N SER A 27 -20.69 -2.89 8.97
CA SER A 27 -21.78 -1.99 8.61
C SER A 27 -21.64 -1.41 7.20
N GLY A 28 -20.41 -1.27 6.71
CA GLY A 28 -20.13 -0.81 5.35
C GLY A 28 -18.68 -0.39 5.13
N ILE A 29 -18.29 -0.31 3.86
CA ILE A 29 -16.98 0.19 3.42
C ILE A 29 -17.16 1.30 2.40
N PHE A 30 -16.41 2.39 2.56
CA PHE A 30 -16.27 3.46 1.58
C PHE A 30 -14.97 3.29 0.80
N THR A 31 -15.05 3.42 -0.52
CA THR A 31 -13.90 3.24 -1.41
C THR A 31 -13.95 4.18 -2.60
N SER A 32 -12.79 4.61 -3.10
CA SER A 32 -12.70 5.35 -4.36
C SER A 32 -12.86 4.47 -5.60
N TYR A 33 -12.82 3.15 -5.46
CA TYR A 33 -12.88 2.26 -6.61
C TYR A 33 -14.31 2.05 -7.11
N PRO A 34 -14.52 1.97 -8.42
CA PRO A 34 -15.83 1.64 -8.97
C PRO A 34 -16.17 0.16 -8.73
N TRP A 35 -17.46 -0.14 -8.60
CA TRP A 35 -17.95 -1.50 -8.28
C TRP A 35 -17.42 -2.58 -9.22
N PHE A 36 -17.29 -2.29 -10.53
CA PHE A 36 -16.81 -3.28 -11.50
C PHE A 36 -15.37 -3.75 -11.23
N ALA A 37 -14.54 -2.95 -10.56
CA ALA A 37 -13.17 -3.28 -10.17
C ALA A 37 -13.09 -4.04 -8.82
N LEU A 38 -14.24 -4.19 -8.16
CA LEU A 38 -14.40 -4.79 -6.83
C LEU A 38 -15.20 -6.11 -6.86
N LYS A 39 -15.49 -6.64 -8.05
CA LYS A 39 -16.26 -7.88 -8.22
C LYS A 39 -15.66 -9.07 -7.45
N ASP A 40 -14.35 -9.11 -7.30
CA ASP A 40 -13.64 -10.18 -6.58
C ASP A 40 -13.59 -9.95 -5.04
N SER A 41 -14.22 -8.91 -4.50
CA SER A 41 -14.13 -8.59 -3.06
C SER A 41 -14.99 -9.48 -2.16
N ASN A 42 -15.91 -10.26 -2.73
CA ASN A 42 -16.88 -11.10 -1.99
C ASN A 42 -17.70 -10.35 -0.93
N LEU A 43 -17.83 -9.03 -1.05
CA LEU A 43 -18.62 -8.19 -0.15
C LEU A 43 -20.05 -7.98 -0.68
N PRO A 44 -21.07 -7.89 0.19
CA PRO A 44 -22.42 -7.51 -0.20
C PRO A 44 -22.45 -6.12 -0.83
N ARG A 45 -23.11 -6.00 -1.99
CA ARG A 45 -23.13 -4.76 -2.78
C ARG A 45 -23.71 -3.57 -2.02
N ASP A 46 -24.73 -3.81 -1.21
CA ASP A 46 -25.40 -2.82 -0.37
C ASP A 46 -24.49 -2.24 0.74
N LYS A 47 -23.41 -2.95 1.10
CA LYS A 47 -22.42 -2.51 2.08
C LYS A 47 -21.21 -1.80 1.46
N VAL A 48 -21.07 -1.80 0.14
CA VAL A 48 -19.92 -1.18 -0.56
C VAL A 48 -20.32 0.15 -1.19
N ASN A 49 -19.77 1.22 -0.65
CA ASN A 49 -20.05 2.59 -1.05
C ASN A 49 -18.94 3.09 -1.98
N CYS A 50 -19.15 2.96 -3.30
CA CYS A 50 -18.22 3.41 -4.33
C CYS A 50 -18.32 4.93 -4.58
N LEU A 51 -17.28 5.66 -4.21
CA LEU A 51 -17.12 7.11 -4.42
C LEU A 51 -16.12 7.37 -5.57
N ALA A 52 -16.46 6.86 -6.76
CA ALA A 52 -15.55 6.75 -7.92
C ALA A 52 -15.03 8.08 -8.51
N ILE A 53 -15.56 9.21 -8.06
CA ILE A 53 -15.18 10.54 -8.57
C ILE A 53 -13.70 10.84 -8.28
N LYS A 54 -13.12 10.31 -7.20
CA LYS A 54 -11.69 10.49 -6.90
C LYS A 54 -10.79 9.98 -8.03
N GLU A 55 -11.02 8.76 -8.54
CA GLU A 55 -10.18 8.16 -9.59
C GLU A 55 -10.30 8.92 -10.92
N ILE A 56 -11.49 9.48 -11.20
CA ILE A 56 -11.72 10.34 -12.35
C ILE A 56 -10.94 11.65 -12.19
N LEU A 57 -11.05 12.30 -11.03
CA LEU A 57 -10.32 13.54 -10.74
C LEU A 57 -8.80 13.33 -10.77
N GLU A 58 -8.28 12.23 -10.25
CA GLU A 58 -6.84 11.91 -10.28
C GLU A 58 -6.31 11.67 -11.70
N ARG A 59 -7.15 11.22 -12.63
CA ARG A 59 -6.78 11.04 -14.05
C ARG A 59 -6.92 12.32 -14.88
N VAL A 60 -7.85 13.20 -14.51
CA VAL A 60 -8.22 14.40 -15.28
C VAL A 60 -7.47 15.65 -14.80
N LEU A 61 -7.40 15.89 -13.49
CA LEU A 61 -6.79 17.10 -12.93
C LEU A 61 -5.32 17.30 -13.34
N PRO A 62 -4.45 16.26 -13.40
CA PRO A 62 -3.08 16.44 -13.86
C PRO A 62 -2.97 16.83 -15.34
N LYS A 63 -4.02 16.62 -16.14
CA LYS A 63 -4.06 17.01 -17.57
C LYS A 63 -4.48 18.46 -17.77
N ILE A 64 -4.90 19.16 -16.71
CA ILE A 64 -5.30 20.57 -16.76
C ILE A 64 -4.10 21.44 -16.34
N PRO A 65 -3.48 22.20 -17.25
CA PRO A 65 -2.19 22.88 -17.02
C PRO A 65 -2.16 23.76 -15.76
N PHE A 66 -3.25 24.47 -15.47
CA PHE A 66 -3.35 25.40 -14.34
C PHE A 66 -3.56 24.71 -12.96
N LEU A 67 -4.03 23.46 -12.94
CA LEU A 67 -4.30 22.67 -11.72
C LEU A 67 -3.22 21.61 -11.44
N SER A 68 -2.27 21.43 -12.38
CA SER A 68 -1.32 20.32 -12.42
C SER A 68 -0.12 20.43 -11.47
N LYS A 69 -0.23 21.15 -10.35
CA LYS A 69 0.76 21.04 -9.27
C LYS A 69 0.63 19.65 -8.63
N LYS A 70 1.37 18.68 -9.17
CA LYS A 70 1.33 17.23 -8.84
C LYS A 70 1.40 16.88 -7.34
N ALA A 71 1.81 17.79 -6.46
CA ALA A 71 1.78 17.61 -5.00
C ALA A 71 0.40 17.90 -4.38
N ASP A 72 -0.28 18.96 -4.82
CA ASP A 72 -1.56 19.38 -4.21
C ASP A 72 -2.76 18.62 -4.79
N THR A 73 -2.67 18.08 -6.00
CA THR A 73 -3.76 17.28 -6.57
C THR A 73 -4.14 16.11 -5.65
N ARG A 74 -3.15 15.42 -5.05
CA ARG A 74 -3.39 14.32 -4.09
C ARG A 74 -4.11 14.81 -2.83
N TYR A 75 -3.69 15.96 -2.30
CA TYR A 75 -4.35 16.57 -1.15
C TYR A 75 -5.81 16.91 -1.46
N PHE A 76 -6.08 17.51 -2.62
CA PHE A 76 -7.44 17.86 -3.03
C PHE A 76 -8.31 16.63 -3.26
N THR A 77 -7.82 15.61 -3.97
CA THR A 77 -8.60 14.40 -4.27
C THR A 77 -8.87 13.57 -3.02
N ALA A 78 -7.90 13.47 -2.11
CA ALA A 78 -8.08 12.83 -0.81
C ALA A 78 -9.11 13.57 0.06
N ASN A 79 -9.04 14.90 0.14
CA ASN A 79 -10.02 15.70 0.91
C ASN A 79 -11.41 15.71 0.28
N PHE A 80 -11.51 15.60 -1.04
CA PHE A 80 -12.78 15.45 -1.72
C PHE A 80 -13.44 14.11 -1.38
N PHE A 81 -12.67 13.02 -1.45
CA PHE A 81 -13.13 11.69 -1.02
C PHE A 81 -13.57 11.69 0.45
N ASP A 82 -12.71 12.15 1.35
CA ASP A 82 -12.97 12.22 2.79
C ASP A 82 -14.22 13.04 3.11
N ASN A 83 -14.42 14.19 2.46
CA ASN A 83 -15.63 15.00 2.62
C ASN A 83 -16.91 14.26 2.17
N GLN A 84 -16.81 13.44 1.12
CA GLN A 84 -17.94 12.65 0.65
C GLN A 84 -18.28 11.51 1.61
N VAL A 85 -17.27 10.92 2.26
CA VAL A 85 -17.44 9.95 3.34
C VAL A 85 -18.04 10.60 4.57
N ALA A 86 -17.51 11.74 5.03
CA ALA A 86 -18.02 12.48 6.18
C ALA A 86 -19.52 12.83 6.04
N LYS A 87 -19.99 13.15 4.84
CA LYS A 87 -21.43 13.41 4.57
C LYS A 87 -22.33 12.17 4.63
N ARG A 88 -21.75 10.97 4.51
CA ARG A 88 -22.48 9.69 4.33
C ARG A 88 -22.26 8.71 5.47
N VAL A 89 -21.23 8.92 6.29
CA VAL A 89 -20.93 8.05 7.43
C VAL A 89 -22.12 8.03 8.38
N LYS A 90 -22.54 6.82 8.76
CA LYS A 90 -23.66 6.59 9.69
C LYS A 90 -23.11 6.28 11.09
N PRO A 91 -23.92 6.42 12.15
CA PRO A 91 -23.54 5.98 13.49
C PRO A 91 -23.03 4.53 13.50
N CYS A 92 -21.87 4.32 14.09
CA CYS A 92 -21.20 3.02 14.23
C CYS A 92 -20.43 2.97 15.55
N ASP A 93 -20.06 1.77 15.99
CA ASP A 93 -19.29 1.59 17.22
C ASP A 93 -17.79 1.85 16.98
N ILE A 94 -17.30 1.42 15.81
CA ILE A 94 -15.91 1.58 15.37
C ILE A 94 -15.87 2.10 13.93
N PHE A 95 -15.05 3.12 13.70
CA PHE A 95 -14.67 3.60 12.38
C PHE A 95 -13.19 3.30 12.13
N VAL A 96 -12.88 2.61 11.04
CA VAL A 96 -11.52 2.29 10.59
C VAL A 96 -11.24 3.09 9.32
N GLY A 97 -10.31 4.03 9.38
CA GLY A 97 -9.97 4.91 8.26
C GLY A 97 -8.53 4.74 7.79
N ALA A 98 -8.30 4.72 6.48
CA ALA A 98 -6.93 4.77 5.95
C ALA A 98 -6.32 6.15 6.20
N SER A 99 -5.03 6.17 6.60
CA SER A 99 -4.26 7.40 6.74
C SER A 99 -4.22 8.19 5.42
N GLY A 100 -4.38 9.50 5.51
CA GLY A 100 -4.45 10.44 4.40
C GLY A 100 -5.86 10.70 3.87
N TYR A 101 -6.89 9.96 4.34
CA TYR A 101 -8.23 9.96 3.74
C TYR A 101 -9.39 10.13 4.73
N SER A 102 -9.12 10.47 5.99
CA SER A 102 -10.11 10.29 7.06
C SER A 102 -10.34 11.51 7.95
N LEU A 103 -9.48 12.54 7.93
CA LEU A 103 -9.55 13.69 8.84
C LEU A 103 -10.95 14.31 9.00
N LYS A 104 -11.63 14.65 7.90
CA LYS A 104 -12.97 15.28 7.95
C LYS A 104 -14.02 14.32 8.48
N THR A 105 -13.86 13.04 8.17
CA THR A 105 -14.73 11.99 8.70
C THR A 105 -14.54 11.82 10.20
N ILE A 106 -13.30 11.91 10.72
CA ILE A 106 -13.02 11.92 12.16
C ILE A 106 -13.72 13.11 12.82
N GLU A 107 -13.53 14.32 12.29
CA GLU A 107 -14.16 15.54 12.80
C GLU A 107 -15.69 15.40 12.85
N LYS A 108 -16.30 14.88 11.78
CA LYS A 108 -17.74 14.63 11.72
C LYS A 108 -18.21 13.64 12.78
N ILE A 109 -17.49 12.54 12.98
CA ILE A 109 -17.79 11.54 14.00
C ILE A 109 -17.78 12.21 15.37
N ARG A 110 -16.70 12.92 15.73
CA ARG A 110 -16.55 13.62 17.02
C ARG A 110 -17.69 14.61 17.30
N GLN A 111 -18.24 15.23 16.26
CA GLN A 111 -19.36 16.17 16.38
C GLN A 111 -20.74 15.51 16.40
N SER A 112 -20.88 14.26 15.92
CA SER A 112 -22.21 13.70 15.59
C SER A 112 -22.57 12.43 16.36
N PHE A 113 -21.61 11.55 16.66
CA PHE A 113 -21.87 10.31 17.40
C PHE A 113 -20.60 9.72 18.00
N ALA A 114 -20.74 9.02 19.12
CA ALA A 114 -19.62 8.38 19.79
C ALA A 114 -19.22 7.08 19.06
N ALA A 115 -18.09 7.11 18.34
CA ALA A 115 -17.45 5.93 17.77
C ALA A 115 -15.96 5.92 18.14
N LYS A 116 -15.40 4.73 18.33
CA LYS A 116 -13.94 4.56 18.38
C LYS A 116 -13.36 4.70 16.98
N VAL A 117 -12.34 5.54 16.84
CA VAL A 117 -11.67 5.82 15.56
C VAL A 117 -10.31 5.15 15.57
N ILE A 118 -10.10 4.27 14.59
CA ILE A 118 -8.83 3.62 14.31
C ILE A 118 -8.33 4.13 12.97
N ILE A 119 -7.10 4.65 12.92
CA ILE A 119 -6.45 5.01 11.66
C ILE A 119 -5.46 3.91 11.27
N GLU A 120 -5.66 3.31 10.10
CA GLU A 120 -4.72 2.36 9.55
C GLU A 120 -3.62 3.08 8.80
N ARG A 121 -2.38 2.88 9.25
CA ARG A 121 -1.17 3.32 8.57
C ARG A 121 -0.45 2.10 8.03
N VAL A 122 -0.36 2.00 6.70
CA VAL A 122 0.18 0.82 5.97
C VAL A 122 1.70 0.82 5.79
N SER A 123 2.40 1.81 6.33
CA SER A 123 3.84 2.01 6.22
C SER A 123 4.42 2.51 7.54
N SER A 124 5.69 2.87 7.58
CA SER A 124 6.29 3.60 8.69
C SER A 124 5.59 4.94 8.99
N TYR A 125 5.96 5.55 10.12
CA TYR A 125 5.56 6.90 10.49
C TYR A 125 5.80 7.87 9.31
N THR A 126 4.88 8.82 9.10
CA THR A 126 4.81 9.50 7.80
C THR A 126 6.05 10.30 7.44
N GLU A 127 6.61 11.02 8.41
CA GLU A 127 7.83 11.78 8.20
C GLU A 127 9.01 10.84 7.94
N THR A 128 9.14 9.76 8.72
CA THR A 128 10.17 8.72 8.54
C THR A 128 10.12 8.11 7.13
N TYR A 129 8.94 7.75 6.61
CA TYR A 129 8.80 7.25 5.24
C TYR A 129 9.38 8.22 4.21
N TRP A 130 9.04 9.50 4.32
CA TRP A 130 9.48 10.52 3.36
C TRP A 130 10.95 10.90 3.54
N ASP A 131 11.48 10.81 4.76
CA ASP A 131 12.90 11.05 5.04
C ASP A 131 13.77 9.94 4.46
N ILE A 132 13.39 8.67 4.59
CA ILE A 132 14.06 7.54 3.94
C ILE A 132 14.13 7.77 2.42
N LEU A 133 13.00 8.13 1.81
CA LEU A 133 12.96 8.38 0.37
C LEU A 133 13.79 9.60 -0.03
N ARG A 134 13.84 10.65 0.81
CA ARG A 134 14.65 11.85 0.55
C ARG A 134 16.13 11.54 0.59
N GLN A 135 16.59 10.87 1.65
CA GLN A 135 17.98 10.43 1.79
C GLN A 135 18.41 9.56 0.61
N GLU A 136 17.55 8.65 0.16
CA GLU A 136 17.85 7.82 -1.00
C GLU A 136 17.94 8.63 -2.30
N GLY A 137 17.01 9.58 -2.50
CA GLY A 137 17.07 10.49 -3.64
C GLY A 137 18.37 11.29 -3.69
N ASP A 138 18.79 11.82 -2.55
CA ASP A 138 20.05 12.57 -2.39
C ASP A 138 21.26 11.67 -2.66
N ARG A 139 21.27 10.45 -2.08
CA ARG A 139 22.33 9.44 -2.28
C ARG A 139 22.51 9.05 -3.75
N LEU A 140 21.40 8.93 -4.47
CA LEU A 140 21.39 8.57 -5.89
C LEU A 140 21.57 9.77 -6.82
N GLY A 141 21.53 11.01 -6.31
CA GLY A 141 21.55 12.22 -7.11
C GLY A 141 20.32 12.36 -8.04
N ILE A 142 19.17 11.79 -7.66
CA ILE A 142 17.94 11.80 -8.46
C ILE A 142 16.86 12.65 -7.81
N LYS A 143 16.10 13.37 -8.64
CA LYS A 143 14.97 14.17 -8.17
C LYS A 143 13.72 13.30 -8.03
N LEU A 144 13.26 13.13 -6.79
CA LEU A 144 12.02 12.41 -6.46
C LEU A 144 10.85 13.36 -6.21
N ASN A 145 9.63 12.82 -6.29
CA ASN A 145 8.40 13.58 -6.02
C ASN A 145 7.98 13.38 -4.56
N PHE A 146 7.90 14.48 -3.82
CA PHE A 146 7.47 14.51 -2.43
C PHE A 146 6.05 15.09 -2.30
N PRO A 147 5.29 14.71 -1.26
CA PRO A 147 3.99 15.31 -1.00
C PRO A 147 4.16 16.76 -0.53
N SER A 148 3.09 17.57 -0.62
CA SER A 148 3.09 18.88 0.03
C SER A 148 2.99 18.71 1.55
N SER A 149 3.46 19.71 2.32
CA SER A 149 3.35 19.72 3.78
C SER A 149 1.91 19.47 4.24
N ARG A 150 0.92 20.01 3.51
CA ARG A 150 -0.51 19.79 3.77
C ARG A 150 -0.93 18.31 3.83
N VAL A 151 -0.33 17.45 3.01
CA VAL A 151 -0.62 16.01 3.03
C VAL A 151 -0.06 15.38 4.30
N ILE A 152 1.18 15.72 4.64
CA ILE A 152 1.85 15.24 5.87
C ILE A 152 1.08 15.75 7.09
N ASP A 153 0.77 17.05 7.15
CA ASP A 153 0.00 17.68 8.22
C ASP A 153 -1.37 17.02 8.42
N LYS A 154 -2.06 16.66 7.33
CA LYS A 154 -3.34 15.94 7.40
C LYS A 154 -3.16 14.58 8.07
N GLU A 155 -2.18 13.78 7.65
CA GLU A 155 -1.92 12.47 8.23
C GLU A 155 -1.54 12.57 9.72
N LEU A 156 -0.70 13.54 10.07
CA LEU A 156 -0.33 13.81 11.47
C LEU A 156 -1.55 14.23 12.31
N GLN A 157 -2.47 15.03 11.76
CA GLN A 157 -3.71 15.37 12.44
C GLN A 157 -4.63 14.16 12.62
N GLU A 158 -4.71 13.26 11.64
CA GLU A 158 -5.47 12.02 11.77
C GLU A 158 -4.93 11.15 12.90
N TYR A 159 -3.61 11.00 13.01
CA TYR A 159 -3.00 10.26 14.12
C TYR A 159 -3.31 10.89 15.49
N ARG A 160 -3.27 12.22 15.59
CA ARG A 160 -3.59 12.95 16.82
C ARG A 160 -5.05 12.74 17.24
N GLN A 161 -5.99 12.84 16.30
CA GLN A 161 -7.43 12.80 16.57
C GLN A 161 -8.02 11.38 16.70
N ALA A 162 -7.33 10.36 16.18
CA ALA A 162 -7.75 8.97 16.33
C ALA A 162 -7.70 8.50 17.79
N ASP A 163 -8.54 7.52 18.16
CA ASP A 163 -8.37 6.81 19.43
C ASP A 163 -7.13 5.90 19.35
N TYR A 164 -6.96 5.22 18.21
CA TYR A 164 -5.81 4.35 17.95
C TYR A 164 -5.27 4.52 16.53
N VAL A 165 -3.99 4.20 16.35
CA VAL A 165 -3.35 4.02 15.04
C VAL A 165 -2.93 2.56 14.92
N ALA A 166 -3.48 1.87 13.92
CA ALA A 166 -3.10 0.49 13.60
C ALA A 166 -1.95 0.49 12.59
N VAL A 167 -0.88 -0.23 12.92
CA VAL A 167 0.34 -0.38 12.12
C VAL A 167 0.63 -1.85 11.87
N PRO A 168 1.18 -2.25 10.71
CA PRO A 168 1.19 -3.64 10.31
C PRO A 168 2.42 -4.43 10.79
N SER A 169 3.42 -3.78 11.39
CA SER A 169 4.65 -4.45 11.81
C SER A 169 5.28 -3.81 13.05
N LEU A 170 6.23 -4.54 13.64
CA LEU A 170 7.08 -4.01 14.70
C LEU A 170 7.99 -2.88 14.20
N PHE A 171 8.51 -2.98 12.97
CA PHE A 171 9.26 -1.90 12.33
C PHE A 171 8.41 -0.62 12.27
N ALA A 172 7.19 -0.69 11.72
CA ALA A 172 6.31 0.46 11.65
C ALA A 172 6.00 1.01 13.07
N LYS A 173 5.69 0.14 14.04
CA LYS A 173 5.49 0.54 15.44
C LYS A 173 6.71 1.29 16.00
N GLN A 174 7.92 0.78 15.79
CA GLN A 174 9.16 1.41 16.27
C GLN A 174 9.36 2.80 15.68
N THR A 175 9.04 3.01 14.39
CA THR A 175 9.11 4.35 13.80
C THR A 175 8.12 5.34 14.44
N PHE A 176 6.95 4.90 14.88
CA PHE A 176 6.02 5.74 15.64
C PHE A 176 6.59 6.11 17.02
N LEU A 177 7.16 5.14 17.73
CA LEU A 177 7.77 5.37 19.04
C LEU A 177 8.99 6.32 18.96
N ALA A 178 9.83 6.15 17.94
CA ALA A 178 10.96 7.04 17.68
C ALA A 178 10.54 8.49 17.40
N ASN A 179 9.31 8.70 16.92
CA ASN A 179 8.70 10.02 16.73
C ASN A 179 7.83 10.45 17.93
N ASN A 180 8.08 9.88 19.12
CA ASN A 180 7.38 10.20 20.37
C ASN A 180 5.86 9.99 20.32
N PHE A 181 5.37 9.11 19.45
CA PHE A 181 3.95 8.77 19.42
C PHE A 181 3.60 7.86 20.61
N PRO A 182 2.49 8.10 21.34
CA PRO A 182 2.16 7.35 22.53
C PRO A 182 1.84 5.88 22.22
N GLU A 183 2.58 4.97 22.85
CA GLU A 183 2.43 3.53 22.65
C GLU A 183 1.02 3.02 22.98
N SER A 184 0.36 3.62 23.99
CA SER A 184 -1.01 3.27 24.38
C SER A 184 -2.06 3.51 23.29
N LYS A 185 -1.72 4.31 22.26
CA LYS A 185 -2.57 4.55 21.08
C LYS A 185 -2.17 3.69 19.88
N LEU A 186 -1.14 2.85 19.98
CA LEU A 186 -0.69 2.00 18.86
C LEU A 186 -1.29 0.59 18.97
N ILE A 187 -1.81 0.11 17.83
CA ILE A 187 -2.20 -1.29 17.65
C ILE A 187 -1.26 -1.89 16.61
N CYS A 188 -0.39 -2.82 17.01
CA CYS A 188 0.44 -3.56 16.06
C CYS A 188 -0.34 -4.79 15.59
N MET A 189 -0.70 -4.80 14.30
CA MET A 189 -1.55 -5.83 13.71
C MET A 189 -0.93 -6.36 12.42
N PRO A 190 -0.07 -7.39 12.52
CA PRO A 190 0.45 -8.11 11.36
C PRO A 190 -0.67 -8.63 10.45
N TRP A 191 -0.45 -8.55 9.14
CA TRP A 191 -1.40 -9.08 8.17
C TRP A 191 -1.14 -10.56 7.86
N GLY A 192 -2.17 -11.20 7.31
CA GLY A 192 -2.08 -12.55 6.77
C GLY A 192 -2.16 -12.57 5.25
N VAL A 193 -1.92 -13.75 4.69
CA VAL A 193 -2.06 -14.04 3.25
C VAL A 193 -3.22 -15.01 3.03
N ASP A 194 -3.92 -14.86 1.90
CA ASP A 194 -4.99 -15.76 1.49
C ASP A 194 -4.39 -17.03 0.86
N VAL A 195 -4.27 -18.10 1.65
CA VAL A 195 -3.65 -19.37 1.24
C VAL A 195 -4.52 -20.19 0.27
N ASP A 196 -5.80 -19.84 0.10
CA ASP A 196 -6.63 -20.47 -0.93
C ASP A 196 -6.23 -19.94 -2.32
N VAL A 197 -5.78 -18.70 -2.39
CA VAL A 197 -5.28 -18.04 -3.61
C VAL A 197 -3.79 -18.27 -3.81
N PHE A 198 -2.99 -18.00 -2.78
CA PHE A 198 -1.54 -18.12 -2.81
C PHE A 198 -1.12 -19.48 -2.26
N ARG A 199 -0.77 -20.36 -3.19
CA ARG A 199 -0.38 -21.74 -2.91
C ARG A 199 0.66 -22.20 -3.93
N PRO A 200 1.55 -23.14 -3.55
CA PRO A 200 2.58 -23.61 -4.46
C PRO A 200 1.96 -24.29 -5.68
N ILE A 201 2.50 -24.00 -6.85
CA ILE A 201 2.34 -24.82 -8.06
C ILE A 201 3.70 -25.34 -8.52
N LEU A 202 3.70 -26.40 -9.32
CA LEU A 202 4.95 -26.98 -9.81
C LEU A 202 5.74 -25.97 -10.65
N LYS A 203 7.03 -25.81 -10.34
CA LYS A 203 7.97 -25.05 -11.15
C LYS A 203 8.22 -25.81 -12.46
N GLY A 204 8.09 -25.12 -13.59
CA GLY A 204 8.13 -25.75 -14.92
C GLY A 204 9.54 -25.98 -15.49
N ASP A 205 10.59 -25.53 -14.81
CA ASP A 205 11.98 -25.59 -15.27
C ASP A 205 12.98 -25.68 -14.10
N ASN A 206 14.26 -25.88 -14.43
CA ASN A 206 15.36 -25.89 -13.47
C ASN A 206 16.14 -24.56 -13.43
N VAL A 207 15.57 -23.47 -13.96
CA VAL A 207 16.25 -22.16 -14.03
C VAL A 207 16.26 -21.51 -12.65
N PHE A 208 17.41 -21.05 -12.17
CA PHE A 208 17.47 -20.30 -10.93
C PHE A 208 16.86 -18.91 -11.15
N ARG A 209 15.71 -18.66 -10.53
CA ARG A 209 14.90 -17.47 -10.84
C ARG A 209 14.70 -16.61 -9.60
N ILE A 210 15.15 -15.38 -9.67
CA ILE A 210 14.91 -14.34 -8.67
C ILE A 210 13.64 -13.57 -9.05
N ILE A 211 12.75 -13.36 -8.08
CA ILE A 211 11.54 -12.55 -8.22
C ILE A 211 11.68 -11.27 -7.39
N GLY A 212 11.54 -10.12 -8.04
CA GLY A 212 11.42 -8.81 -7.39
C GLY A 212 10.07 -8.17 -7.70
N VAL A 213 9.42 -7.58 -6.69
CA VAL A 213 8.08 -6.99 -6.83
C VAL A 213 8.05 -5.52 -6.45
N GLY A 214 7.40 -4.71 -7.28
CA GLY A 214 7.06 -3.31 -7.01
C GLY A 214 8.00 -2.32 -7.67
N MET A 215 7.49 -1.49 -8.59
CA MET A 215 8.28 -0.63 -9.49
C MET A 215 8.50 0.79 -8.97
N ARG A 216 9.07 0.93 -7.75
CA ARG A 216 9.35 2.23 -7.11
C ARG A 216 10.73 2.30 -6.47
N ILE A 217 11.31 3.50 -6.31
CA ILE A 217 12.62 3.69 -5.66
C ILE A 217 12.60 3.23 -4.20
N ILE A 218 11.51 3.48 -3.48
CA ILE A 218 11.35 3.01 -2.08
C ILE A 218 11.43 1.48 -1.97
N LYS A 219 11.11 0.75 -3.05
CA LYS A 219 11.23 -0.71 -3.11
C LYS A 219 12.66 -1.17 -3.38
N GLY A 220 13.61 -0.27 -3.63
CA GLY A 220 15.04 -0.56 -3.70
C GLY A 220 15.51 -1.29 -4.97
N ILE A 221 14.72 -1.29 -6.06
CA ILE A 221 14.98 -2.12 -7.26
C ILE A 221 16.38 -1.92 -7.83
N HIS A 222 16.91 -0.70 -7.76
CA HIS A 222 18.25 -0.38 -8.22
C HIS A 222 19.33 -1.20 -7.50
N TYR A 223 19.15 -1.53 -6.22
CA TYR A 223 20.06 -2.42 -5.50
C TYR A 223 19.97 -3.86 -5.98
N LEU A 224 18.75 -4.38 -6.20
CA LEU A 224 18.56 -5.72 -6.74
C LEU A 224 19.20 -5.86 -8.13
N LEU A 225 18.94 -4.88 -9.01
CA LEU A 225 19.51 -4.85 -10.35
C LEU A 225 21.04 -4.84 -10.30
N GLN A 226 21.62 -4.03 -9.41
CA GLN A 226 23.06 -4.00 -9.20
C GLN A 226 23.60 -5.34 -8.71
N ALA A 227 23.03 -5.90 -7.65
CA ALA A 227 23.47 -7.16 -7.07
C ALA A 227 23.42 -8.31 -8.09
N VAL A 228 22.32 -8.42 -8.85
CA VAL A 228 22.18 -9.43 -9.91
C VAL A 228 23.18 -9.21 -11.04
N GLY A 229 23.42 -7.96 -11.45
CA GLY A 229 24.44 -7.62 -12.44
C GLY A 229 25.87 -7.97 -12.02
N GLU A 230 26.16 -7.87 -10.72
CA GLU A 230 27.47 -8.19 -10.14
C GLU A 230 27.69 -9.70 -9.93
N LEU A 231 26.63 -10.46 -9.61
CA LEU A 231 26.70 -11.91 -9.36
C LEU A 231 27.22 -12.72 -10.55
N LYS A 232 26.92 -12.29 -11.79
CA LYS A 232 27.35 -12.95 -13.05
C LYS A 232 27.13 -14.48 -13.09
N LEU A 233 26.11 -14.98 -12.39
CA LEU A 233 25.78 -16.40 -12.35
C LEU A 233 25.25 -16.87 -13.70
N LYS A 234 25.70 -18.06 -14.13
CA LYS A 234 25.13 -18.73 -15.31
C LYS A 234 23.73 -19.24 -15.00
N ASN A 235 22.83 -19.20 -15.99
CA ASN A 235 21.45 -19.69 -15.88
C ASN A 235 20.62 -19.04 -14.75
N LEU A 236 20.86 -17.75 -14.49
CA LEU A 236 20.04 -16.93 -13.59
C LEU A 236 19.06 -16.07 -14.39
N GLU A 237 17.80 -16.05 -13.97
CA GLU A 237 16.81 -15.09 -14.44
C GLU A 237 16.39 -14.17 -13.29
N LEU A 238 16.28 -12.87 -13.58
CA LEU A 238 15.59 -11.93 -12.71
C LEU A 238 14.26 -11.52 -13.33
N TRP A 239 13.15 -11.77 -12.64
CA TRP A 239 11.83 -11.27 -13.04
C TRP A 239 11.44 -10.09 -12.15
N LEU A 240 11.12 -8.97 -12.79
CA LEU A 240 10.59 -7.77 -12.14
C LEU A 240 9.09 -7.68 -12.44
N ILE A 241 8.28 -7.73 -11.39
CA ILE A 241 6.82 -7.75 -11.47
C ILE A 241 6.27 -6.49 -10.79
N GLY A 242 5.33 -5.84 -11.45
CA GLY A 242 4.65 -4.67 -10.91
C GLY A 242 4.25 -3.67 -11.99
N GLY A 243 3.15 -2.97 -11.75
CA GLY A 243 2.73 -1.85 -12.58
C GLY A 243 3.25 -0.51 -12.06
N GLY A 244 2.94 0.56 -12.80
CA GLY A 244 3.19 1.94 -12.34
C GLY A 244 4.68 2.26 -12.20
N LEU A 245 5.48 1.86 -13.19
CA LEU A 245 6.91 2.15 -13.25
C LEU A 245 7.19 3.62 -12.92
N GLU A 246 7.90 3.84 -11.82
CA GLU A 246 8.33 5.16 -11.42
C GLU A 246 9.38 5.69 -12.42
N PRO A 247 9.21 6.88 -13.02
CA PRO A 247 10.13 7.40 -14.04
C PRO A 247 11.59 7.50 -13.57
N SER A 248 11.81 7.72 -12.27
CA SER A 248 13.14 7.76 -11.67
C SER A 248 13.91 6.43 -11.74
N LEU A 249 13.23 5.31 -12.04
CA LEU A 249 13.86 4.00 -12.24
C LEU A 249 14.42 3.79 -13.66
N GLU A 250 14.02 4.61 -14.64
CA GLU A 250 14.41 4.44 -16.04
C GLU A 250 15.93 4.34 -16.25
N PRO A 251 16.78 5.18 -15.63
CA PRO A 251 18.23 5.08 -15.79
C PRO A 251 18.81 3.73 -15.31
N PHE A 252 18.29 3.20 -14.20
CA PHE A 252 18.73 1.92 -13.64
C PHE A 252 18.31 0.74 -14.53
N LEU A 253 17.06 0.75 -15.01
CA LEU A 253 16.56 -0.28 -15.93
C LEU A 253 17.33 -0.27 -17.26
N LYS A 254 17.67 0.91 -17.78
CA LYS A 254 18.50 1.03 -18.98
C LYS A 254 19.90 0.48 -18.75
N LYS A 255 20.55 0.82 -17.62
CA LYS A 255 21.89 0.37 -17.26
C LYS A 255 22.01 -1.16 -17.22
N TYR A 256 21.00 -1.84 -16.67
CA TYR A 256 20.99 -3.30 -16.53
C TYR A 256 20.09 -4.00 -17.57
N SER A 257 19.81 -3.33 -18.69
CA SER A 257 19.01 -3.91 -19.77
C SER A 257 19.58 -5.25 -20.24
N GLY A 258 18.70 -6.23 -20.47
CA GLY A 258 19.09 -7.60 -20.80
C GLY A 258 19.45 -8.49 -19.59
N SER A 259 19.63 -7.93 -18.39
CA SER A 259 19.92 -8.71 -17.17
C SER A 259 18.66 -9.06 -16.36
N PHE A 260 17.48 -8.65 -16.83
CA PHE A 260 16.19 -8.92 -16.21
C PHE A 260 15.07 -9.04 -17.24
N ARG A 261 13.96 -9.63 -16.82
CA ARG A 261 12.67 -9.67 -17.53
C ARG A 261 11.67 -8.80 -16.78
N TYR A 262 11.21 -7.73 -17.41
CA TYR A 262 10.11 -6.94 -16.86
C TYR A 262 8.78 -7.55 -17.29
N ILE A 263 8.05 -8.11 -16.32
CA ILE A 263 6.78 -8.80 -16.52
C ILE A 263 5.61 -7.81 -16.57
N GLY A 264 5.75 -6.66 -15.89
CA GLY A 264 4.68 -5.66 -15.78
C GLY A 264 3.64 -6.01 -14.72
N ALA A 265 2.46 -5.41 -14.83
CA ALA A 265 1.38 -5.57 -13.86
C ALA A 265 0.65 -6.90 -14.03
N ILE A 266 0.58 -7.69 -12.96
CA ILE A 266 -0.16 -8.95 -12.90
C ILE A 266 -1.32 -8.79 -11.92
N PRO A 267 -2.54 -9.28 -12.24
CA PRO A 267 -3.64 -9.32 -11.28
C PRO A 267 -3.24 -10.08 -10.01
N GLN A 268 -3.62 -9.59 -8.83
CA GLN A 268 -3.23 -10.17 -7.54
C GLN A 268 -3.46 -11.69 -7.48
N ARG A 269 -4.64 -12.13 -7.93
CA ARG A 269 -5.06 -13.55 -7.94
C ARG A 269 -4.23 -14.45 -8.85
N ASP A 270 -3.45 -13.88 -9.77
CA ASP A 270 -2.61 -14.61 -10.70
C ASP A 270 -1.13 -14.59 -10.30
N LEU A 271 -0.74 -13.80 -9.30
CA LEU A 271 0.65 -13.66 -8.84
C LEU A 271 1.23 -14.98 -8.33
N TYR A 272 0.43 -15.88 -7.76
CA TYR A 272 0.90 -17.20 -7.31
C TYR A 272 1.57 -18.00 -8.44
N LYS A 273 1.11 -17.80 -9.69
CA LYS A 273 1.68 -18.44 -10.89
C LYS A 273 3.09 -17.97 -11.19
N TYR A 274 3.49 -16.80 -10.71
CA TYR A 274 4.83 -16.23 -10.89
C TYR A 274 5.71 -16.52 -9.69
N TYR A 275 5.20 -16.35 -8.47
CA TYR A 275 5.95 -16.67 -7.25
C TYR A 275 6.39 -18.13 -7.23
N SER A 276 5.51 -19.07 -7.61
CA SER A 276 5.84 -20.50 -7.67
C SER A 276 6.87 -20.87 -8.74
N GLN A 277 7.15 -19.97 -9.68
CA GLN A 277 8.22 -20.17 -10.68
C GLN A 277 9.55 -19.58 -10.22
N GLY A 278 9.55 -18.82 -9.12
CA GLY A 278 10.73 -18.30 -8.45
C GLY A 278 11.47 -19.40 -7.69
N SER A 279 12.80 -19.35 -7.75
CA SER A 279 13.67 -20.07 -6.82
C SER A 279 13.92 -19.25 -5.56
N LEU A 280 13.87 -17.92 -5.69
CA LEU A 280 14.11 -16.96 -4.62
C LEU A 280 13.27 -15.71 -4.89
N PHE A 281 12.58 -15.22 -3.86
CA PHE A 281 12.01 -13.88 -3.82
C PHE A 281 12.90 -13.01 -2.94
N VAL A 282 13.17 -11.78 -3.39
CA VAL A 282 14.00 -10.84 -2.63
C VAL A 282 13.16 -9.60 -2.32
N ASN A 283 13.00 -9.28 -1.04
CA ASN A 283 12.51 -7.99 -0.60
C ASN A 283 13.70 -7.11 -0.19
N PHE A 284 14.02 -6.13 -1.02
CA PHE A 284 15.16 -5.21 -0.88
C PHE A 284 14.67 -3.77 -0.67
N ALA A 285 13.46 -3.65 -0.12
CA ALA A 285 12.82 -2.36 0.07
C ALA A 285 13.49 -1.55 1.17
N LEU A 286 13.71 -0.26 0.90
CA LEU A 286 14.16 0.72 1.89
C LEU A 286 13.09 0.94 2.96
N GLU A 287 11.83 0.82 2.54
CA GLU A 287 10.68 0.80 3.43
C GLU A 287 9.62 -0.13 2.84
N ASP A 288 9.18 -1.07 3.65
CA ASP A 288 7.99 -1.86 3.40
C ASP A 288 7.26 -2.06 4.72
N GLY A 289 6.10 -1.44 4.87
CA GLY A 289 5.35 -1.49 6.13
C GLY A 289 5.18 -2.90 6.67
N PHE A 290 5.01 -3.91 5.80
CA PHE A 290 4.92 -5.32 6.20
C PHE A 290 5.39 -6.34 5.14
N SER A 291 5.43 -5.95 3.86
CA SER A 291 5.72 -6.83 2.72
C SER A 291 4.74 -7.99 2.51
N MET A 292 3.52 -7.64 2.04
CA MET A 292 2.56 -8.65 1.55
C MET A 292 3.15 -9.54 0.45
N ALA A 293 3.98 -8.99 -0.43
CA ALA A 293 4.62 -9.76 -1.50
C ALA A 293 5.55 -10.87 -0.97
N ALA A 294 6.26 -10.62 0.14
CA ALA A 294 7.07 -11.64 0.79
C ALA A 294 6.21 -12.78 1.35
N LEU A 295 5.11 -12.45 2.03
CA LEU A 295 4.17 -13.46 2.55
C LEU A 295 3.53 -14.29 1.42
N GLU A 296 3.16 -13.64 0.33
CA GLU A 296 2.62 -14.31 -0.87
C GLU A 296 3.65 -15.26 -1.51
N ALA A 297 4.92 -14.83 -1.59
CA ALA A 297 6.00 -15.67 -2.07
C ALA A 297 6.22 -16.90 -1.16
N ILE A 298 6.24 -16.69 0.17
CA ILE A 298 6.33 -17.77 1.17
C ILE A 298 5.17 -18.76 1.00
N ALA A 299 3.93 -18.27 0.89
CA ALA A 299 2.75 -19.10 0.70
C ALA A 299 2.79 -19.91 -0.62
N CYS A 300 3.53 -19.44 -1.62
CA CYS A 300 3.76 -20.16 -2.87
C CYS A 300 4.99 -21.09 -2.85
N GLY A 301 5.62 -21.29 -1.69
CA GLY A 301 6.79 -22.16 -1.54
C GLY A 301 8.09 -21.57 -2.08
N CYS A 302 8.14 -20.26 -2.33
CA CYS A 302 9.35 -19.57 -2.78
C CYS A 302 10.18 -19.15 -1.56
N ALA A 303 11.48 -19.46 -1.58
CA ALA A 303 12.41 -18.99 -0.55
C ALA A 303 12.47 -17.46 -0.57
N VAL A 304 12.65 -16.83 0.60
CA VAL A 304 12.66 -15.37 0.74
C VAL A 304 13.95 -14.89 1.39
N ILE A 305 14.53 -13.83 0.81
CA ILE A 305 15.55 -12.99 1.45
C ILE A 305 14.96 -11.59 1.64
N CYS A 306 15.08 -11.05 2.85
CA CYS A 306 14.66 -9.69 3.18
C CYS A 306 15.85 -8.91 3.75
N SER A 307 15.84 -7.59 3.55
CA SER A 307 16.60 -6.68 4.42
C SER A 307 16.03 -6.67 5.84
N ASP A 308 16.89 -6.35 6.80
CA ASP A 308 16.56 -6.16 8.21
C ASP A 308 15.84 -4.83 8.49
#